data_AF-A0A3M1F1Z0-F1
#
_entry.id   AF-A0A3M1F1Z0-F1
#
_cell.length_a   1.000
_cell.length_b   1.000
_cell.length_c   1.000
_cell.angle_alpha   90.00
_cell.angle_beta   90.00
_cell.angle_gamma   90.00
#
_symmetry.space_group_name_H-M   'P 1'
#
loop_
_entity.id
_entity.type
_entity.pdbx_description
1 polymer ?
#
loop_
_entity_poly.entity_id
_entity_poly.type
_entity_poly.pdbx_seq_one_letter_code
_entity_poly.pdbx_strand_id
1 'polypeptide(L)'
;RTFHTGGVAGSDDITQGLPRVEELFEVRNPKGEAVISEIDGIVDIYWEGDQRMLKVSRTELRRRVVDVPEGYEIVVDNDDRVQEDTIVARHPEDPAQEVAAGMEGNVFIEDGQVIIRREDTEVWETDIPANARLRVQKGDEVHAGEQLTEGSKNPKEILRIQGREACQLYLLEQVQQVYRSQGVSIHDKHIEVVLRQLLRRVMIRATGDTEFLPGELVDRFEFEDVNNAVVAQGGRPAKAEAVVLGLTKAALNTESFLAAASFQETTRVLTEAAIRGQRDDLRGLKENVIIGKLIPVGTGFRARRRWAQEKQEAIALAARQKEAEEEEEFEDLELADLDEADLDMTDLSGLAEMGLGPLGMLSSFTSGLDEDEIDIDFDALKDEEDEEIDVDLG
;
A
#
# COMPACT_ATOMS: atom_id res chain seq x y z
N ARG A 1 -34.06 -15.14 -11.46
CA ARG A 1 -34.23 -16.38 -10.65
C ARG A 1 -34.78 -17.46 -11.56
N THR A 2 -33.93 -18.31 -12.11
CA THR A 2 -34.36 -19.53 -12.81
C THR A 2 -34.79 -20.54 -11.75
N PHE A 3 -36.01 -21.06 -11.86
CA PHE A 3 -36.47 -22.15 -11.00
C PHE A 3 -35.87 -23.45 -11.52
N HIS A 4 -35.04 -24.13 -10.71
CA HIS A 4 -34.50 -25.44 -11.05
C HIS A 4 -35.37 -26.51 -10.39
N THR A 5 -36.18 -27.19 -11.21
CA THR A 5 -36.79 -28.48 -10.86
C THR A 5 -35.66 -29.51 -10.82
N GLY A 6 -35.54 -30.23 -9.71
CA GLY A 6 -34.36 -31.02 -9.32
C GLY A 6 -33.74 -31.87 -10.42
N GLY A 7 -32.46 -31.62 -10.68
CA GLY A 7 -31.49 -32.57 -11.21
C GLY A 7 -30.33 -32.63 -10.22
N VAL A 8 -29.92 -33.83 -9.82
CA VAL A 8 -28.78 -34.05 -8.94
C VAL A 8 -27.53 -33.53 -9.67
N ALA A 9 -26.97 -32.43 -9.17
CA ALA A 9 -25.76 -31.83 -9.74
C ALA A 9 -24.61 -32.83 -9.64
N GLY A 10 -23.99 -33.14 -10.77
CA GLY A 10 -22.68 -33.79 -10.80
C GLY A 10 -21.66 -32.93 -10.08
N SER A 11 -20.64 -33.60 -9.54
CA SER A 11 -19.59 -33.12 -8.64
C SER A 11 -18.72 -31.96 -9.13
N ASP A 12 -19.01 -31.36 -10.29
CA ASP A 12 -18.32 -30.19 -10.81
C ASP A 12 -19.26 -28.97 -10.70
N ASP A 13 -19.04 -28.21 -9.63
CA ASP A 13 -19.82 -27.07 -9.10
C ASP A 13 -19.83 -25.82 -10.02
N ILE A 14 -19.70 -26.00 -11.35
CA ILE A 14 -19.73 -24.94 -12.38
C ILE A 14 -21.17 -24.62 -12.79
N THR A 15 -22.13 -25.49 -12.46
CA THR A 15 -23.53 -25.40 -12.91
C THR A 15 -24.39 -24.39 -12.13
N GLN A 16 -23.82 -23.67 -11.16
CA GLN A 16 -24.59 -22.78 -10.29
C GLN A 16 -24.95 -21.44 -10.91
N GLY A 17 -24.38 -21.03 -12.05
CA GLY A 17 -24.72 -19.76 -12.71
C GLY A 17 -24.63 -18.56 -11.75
N LEU A 18 -25.77 -17.90 -11.48
CA LEU A 18 -25.84 -16.68 -10.65
C LEU A 18 -25.33 -16.87 -9.20
N PRO A 19 -25.72 -17.92 -8.43
CA PRO A 19 -25.16 -18.18 -7.11
C PRO A 19 -23.63 -18.19 -7.04
N ARG A 20 -22.94 -18.73 -8.05
CA ARG A 20 -21.47 -18.71 -8.09
C ARG A 20 -20.93 -17.30 -8.31
N VAL A 21 -21.57 -16.51 -9.17
CA VAL A 21 -21.20 -15.09 -9.37
C VAL A 21 -21.41 -14.29 -8.08
N GLU A 22 -22.50 -14.53 -7.35
CA GLU A 22 -22.76 -13.91 -6.05
C GLU A 22 -21.69 -14.33 -5.02
N GLU A 23 -21.35 -15.61 -4.95
CA GLU A 23 -20.30 -16.13 -4.06
C GLU A 23 -18.95 -15.44 -4.31
N LEU A 24 -18.56 -15.27 -5.58
CA LEU A 24 -17.32 -14.62 -6.00
C LEU A 24 -17.31 -13.12 -5.65
N PHE A 25 -18.38 -12.38 -5.97
CA PHE A 25 -18.44 -10.94 -5.68
C PHE A 25 -18.65 -10.63 -4.20
N GLU A 26 -19.23 -11.54 -3.42
CA GLU A 26 -19.29 -11.43 -1.97
C GLU A 26 -18.06 -12.02 -1.25
N VAL A 27 -17.13 -12.61 -2.02
CA VAL A 27 -15.84 -13.13 -1.51
C VAL A 27 -16.09 -14.10 -0.34
N ARG A 28 -17.11 -14.94 -0.51
CA ARG A 28 -17.46 -15.97 0.45
C ARG A 28 -16.47 -17.12 0.32
N ASN A 29 -16.26 -17.86 1.42
CA ASN A 29 -15.43 -19.05 1.36
C ASN A 29 -16.14 -20.07 0.45
N PRO A 30 -15.44 -20.64 -0.53
CA PRO A 30 -16.07 -21.51 -1.51
C PRO A 30 -16.46 -22.85 -0.92
N LYS A 31 -17.48 -23.49 -1.50
CA LYS A 31 -17.80 -24.89 -1.20
C LYS A 31 -16.75 -25.79 -1.85
N GLY A 32 -16.27 -26.78 -1.11
CA GLY A 32 -15.15 -27.61 -1.56
C GLY A 32 -13.91 -26.75 -1.81
N GLU A 33 -13.55 -25.94 -0.81
CA GLU A 33 -12.33 -25.14 -0.84
C GLU A 33 -11.12 -26.04 -1.11
N ALA A 34 -10.37 -25.68 -2.14
CA ALA A 34 -9.16 -26.40 -2.49
C ALA A 34 -8.01 -25.92 -1.61
N VAL A 35 -7.20 -26.88 -1.16
CA VAL A 35 -5.92 -26.61 -0.53
C VAL A 35 -4.97 -26.10 -1.61
N ILE A 36 -4.32 -24.96 -1.34
CA ILE A 36 -3.30 -24.36 -2.20
C ILE A 36 -1.97 -24.26 -1.44
N SER A 37 -0.84 -24.35 -2.14
CA SER A 37 0.48 -24.26 -1.51
C SER A 37 0.75 -22.85 -0.97
N GLU A 38 1.29 -22.72 0.24
CA GLU A 38 1.75 -21.41 0.76
C GLU A 38 3.14 -21.02 0.26
N ILE A 39 3.97 -22.02 -0.04
CA ILE A 39 5.36 -21.84 -0.47
C ILE A 39 5.63 -22.62 -1.75
N ASP A 40 6.70 -22.25 -2.46
CA ASP A 40 7.25 -23.11 -3.50
C ASP A 40 7.93 -24.32 -2.83
N GLY A 41 8.00 -25.47 -3.50
CA GLY A 41 8.81 -26.58 -3.01
C GLY A 41 8.37 -27.94 -3.50
N ILE A 42 8.86 -28.98 -2.82
CA ILE A 42 8.55 -30.38 -3.14
C ILE A 42 7.46 -30.89 -2.21
N VAL A 43 6.45 -31.53 -2.81
CA VAL A 43 5.32 -32.12 -2.09
C VAL A 43 5.72 -33.45 -1.45
N ASP A 44 5.40 -33.61 -0.17
CA ASP A 44 5.32 -34.89 0.51
C ASP A 44 3.93 -35.13 1.08
N ILE A 45 3.47 -36.38 1.04
CA ILE A 45 2.14 -36.79 1.49
C ILE A 45 2.31 -37.99 2.40
N TYR A 46 1.86 -37.86 3.64
CA TYR A 46 1.96 -38.90 4.66
C TYR A 46 0.70 -38.95 5.52
N TRP A 47 0.65 -39.92 6.43
CA TRP A 47 -0.43 -40.09 7.38
C TRP A 47 0.09 -39.86 8.79
N GLU A 48 -0.62 -39.03 9.56
CA GLU A 48 -0.39 -38.83 10.97
C GLU A 48 -1.63 -39.32 11.75
N GLY A 49 -1.51 -40.52 12.31
CA GLY A 49 -2.68 -41.24 12.82
C GLY A 49 -3.68 -41.55 11.70
N ASP A 50 -4.91 -41.05 11.85
CA ASP A 50 -5.98 -41.19 10.85
C ASP A 50 -6.09 -39.98 9.90
N GLN A 51 -5.25 -38.95 10.08
CA GLN A 51 -5.27 -37.75 9.27
C GLN A 51 -4.25 -37.85 8.13
N ARG A 52 -4.69 -37.47 6.92
CA ARG A 52 -3.82 -37.36 5.76
C ARG A 52 -3.18 -35.97 5.76
N MET A 53 -1.86 -35.92 5.76
CA MET A 53 -1.10 -34.68 5.80
C MET A 53 -0.46 -34.40 4.43
N LEU A 54 -0.39 -33.12 4.08
CA LEU A 54 0.39 -32.61 2.98
C LEU A 54 1.48 -31.70 3.52
N LYS A 55 2.70 -31.93 3.07
CA LYS A 55 3.87 -31.12 3.37
C LYS A 55 4.44 -30.57 2.07
N VAL A 56 4.79 -29.30 2.04
CA VAL A 56 5.63 -28.72 1.00
C VAL A 56 6.90 -28.26 1.68
N SER A 57 8.05 -28.66 1.15
CA SER A 57 9.35 -28.25 1.67
C SER A 57 10.25 -27.69 0.59
N ARG A 58 10.92 -26.57 0.90
CA ARG A 58 11.93 -25.94 0.06
C ARG A 58 13.22 -25.85 0.85
N THR A 59 14.27 -26.46 0.33
CA THR A 59 15.61 -26.38 0.93
C THR A 59 16.50 -25.50 0.07
N GLU A 60 16.98 -24.40 0.64
CA GLU A 60 17.97 -23.52 0.02
C GLU A 60 19.32 -23.71 0.68
N LEU A 61 20.36 -23.90 -0.14
CA LEU A 61 21.72 -24.04 0.35
C LEU A 61 22.40 -22.67 0.37
N ARG A 62 22.50 -22.07 1.55
CA ARG A 62 23.25 -20.83 1.76
C ARG A 62 24.73 -21.13 1.91
N ARG A 63 25.54 -20.35 1.21
CA ARG A 63 27.00 -20.45 1.26
C ARG A 63 27.58 -19.08 1.51
N ARG A 64 28.47 -18.98 2.49
CA ARG A 64 29.32 -17.81 2.73
C ARG A 64 30.77 -18.20 2.58
N VAL A 65 31.52 -17.44 1.78
CA VAL A 65 32.98 -17.56 1.72
C VAL A 65 33.54 -16.52 2.68
N VAL A 66 34.42 -16.97 3.57
CA VAL A 66 35.17 -16.12 4.49
C VAL A 66 36.60 -16.07 4.01
N ASP A 67 36.99 -14.89 3.53
CA ASP A 67 38.37 -14.62 3.11
C ASP A 67 39.25 -14.49 4.35
N VAL A 68 40.28 -15.32 4.43
CA VAL A 68 41.26 -15.29 5.51
C VAL A 68 42.49 -14.52 5.01
N PRO A 69 42.83 -13.37 5.62
CA PRO A 69 44.01 -12.59 5.20
C PRO A 69 45.32 -13.37 5.40
N GLU A 70 46.34 -13.05 4.60
CA GLU A 70 47.67 -13.65 4.77
C GLU A 70 48.24 -13.38 6.17
N GLY A 71 48.78 -14.41 6.81
CA GLY A 71 49.32 -14.33 8.17
C GLY A 71 48.35 -14.73 9.29
N TYR A 72 47.08 -14.98 8.98
CA TYR A 72 46.10 -15.50 9.95
C TYR A 72 46.13 -17.03 10.01
N GLU A 73 45.92 -17.57 11.20
CA GLU A 73 45.75 -19.01 11.43
C GLU A 73 44.25 -19.34 11.54
N ILE A 74 43.81 -20.34 10.78
CA ILE A 74 42.45 -20.86 10.85
C ILE A 74 42.31 -21.67 12.14
N VAL A 75 41.29 -21.35 12.95
CA VAL A 75 41.05 -21.95 14.27
C VAL A 75 39.90 -22.96 14.30
N VAL A 76 39.26 -23.19 13.16
CA VAL A 76 38.17 -24.16 12.97
C VAL A 76 38.61 -25.29 12.04
N ASP A 77 38.10 -26.49 12.27
CA ASP A 77 38.36 -27.65 11.44
C ASP A 77 37.29 -27.83 10.35
N ASN A 78 37.59 -28.70 9.37
CA ASN A 78 36.63 -29.08 8.34
C ASN A 78 35.46 -29.87 8.95
N ASP A 79 34.23 -29.56 8.55
CA ASP A 79 32.95 -30.06 9.10
C ASP A 79 32.58 -29.55 10.51
N ASP A 80 33.34 -28.58 11.06
CA ASP A 80 32.94 -27.93 12.30
C ASP A 80 31.66 -27.13 12.12
N ARG A 81 30.77 -27.21 13.11
CA ARG A 81 29.54 -26.41 13.16
C ARG A 81 29.79 -25.11 13.92
N VAL A 82 29.59 -23.99 13.24
CA VAL A 82 29.86 -22.64 13.74
C VAL A 82 28.56 -21.83 13.87
N GLN A 83 28.54 -20.87 14.81
CA GLN A 83 27.52 -19.82 14.90
C GLN A 83 28.00 -18.53 14.20
N GLU A 84 27.11 -17.57 13.96
CA GLU A 84 27.45 -16.30 13.28
C GLU A 84 28.65 -15.58 13.90
N ASP A 85 28.75 -15.57 15.23
CA ASP A 85 29.82 -14.90 15.98
C ASP A 85 31.06 -15.78 16.22
N THR A 86 31.08 -17.01 15.70
CA THR A 86 32.21 -17.93 15.93
C THR A 86 33.44 -17.47 15.16
N ILE A 87 34.57 -17.40 15.84
CA ILE A 87 35.84 -16.97 15.23
C ILE A 87 36.41 -18.13 14.41
N VAL A 88 36.64 -17.89 13.11
CA VAL A 88 37.16 -18.88 12.16
C VAL A 88 38.65 -18.71 11.87
N ALA A 89 39.20 -17.49 12.04
CA ALA A 89 40.64 -17.25 11.92
C ALA A 89 41.12 -16.16 12.88
N ARG A 90 42.38 -16.23 13.34
CA ARG A 90 43.01 -15.26 14.23
C ARG A 90 44.43 -14.92 13.79
N HIS A 91 44.87 -13.70 14.05
CA HIS A 91 46.27 -13.31 13.83
C HIS A 91 47.16 -13.79 15.00
N PRO A 92 48.29 -14.48 14.76
CA PRO A 92 49.14 -15.06 15.82
C PRO A 92 49.87 -14.02 16.67
N GLU A 93 50.16 -12.82 16.14
CA GLU A 93 50.84 -11.75 16.90
C GLU A 93 49.90 -10.69 17.49
N ASP A 94 48.62 -10.66 17.08
CA ASP A 94 47.64 -9.67 17.55
C ASP A 94 46.29 -10.35 17.86
N PRO A 95 46.02 -10.70 19.13
CA PRO A 95 44.79 -11.36 19.53
C PRO A 95 43.52 -10.53 19.31
N ALA A 96 43.63 -9.22 19.06
CA ALA A 96 42.48 -8.35 18.79
C ALA A 96 41.99 -8.46 17.33
N GLN A 97 42.78 -9.08 16.45
CA GLN A 97 42.43 -9.27 15.04
C GLN A 97 41.86 -10.67 14.82
N GLU A 98 40.54 -10.73 14.82
CA GLU A 98 39.76 -11.97 14.69
C GLU A 98 38.82 -11.88 13.48
N VAL A 99 38.65 -12.99 12.77
CA VAL A 99 37.71 -13.12 11.67
C VAL A 99 36.56 -14.01 12.13
N ALA A 100 35.34 -13.46 12.17
CA ALA A 100 34.13 -14.21 12.52
C ALA A 100 33.53 -14.92 11.30
N ALA A 101 32.80 -15.99 11.58
CA ALA A 101 32.07 -16.80 10.61
C ALA A 101 31.07 -15.94 9.80
N GLY A 102 30.33 -15.06 10.47
CA GLY A 102 29.31 -14.19 9.85
C GLY A 102 28.14 -14.95 9.22
N MET A 103 28.00 -16.23 9.54
CA MET A 103 26.88 -17.12 9.21
C MET A 103 26.96 -18.38 10.09
N GLU A 104 25.83 -18.88 10.59
CA GLU A 104 25.80 -20.22 11.20
C GLU A 104 25.80 -21.32 10.12
N GLY A 105 26.54 -22.42 10.33
CA GLY A 105 26.60 -23.51 9.37
C GLY A 105 27.76 -24.48 9.61
N ASN A 106 27.98 -25.38 8.66
CA ASN A 106 29.12 -26.29 8.65
C ASN A 106 30.28 -25.70 7.84
N VAL A 107 31.49 -25.79 8.38
CA VAL A 107 32.72 -25.27 7.78
C VAL A 107 33.29 -26.24 6.75
N PHE A 108 33.69 -25.71 5.60
CA PHE A 108 34.40 -26.41 4.54
C PHE A 108 35.66 -25.61 4.19
N ILE A 109 36.83 -26.21 4.31
CA ILE A 109 38.11 -25.53 4.03
C ILE A 109 38.62 -25.98 2.66
N GLU A 110 38.68 -25.06 1.68
CA GLU A 110 39.14 -25.30 0.31
C GLU A 110 40.13 -24.18 -0.08
N ASP A 111 41.30 -24.52 -0.62
CA ASP A 111 42.31 -23.56 -1.13
C ASP A 111 42.68 -22.39 -0.19
N GLY A 112 42.65 -22.61 1.13
CA GLY A 112 42.94 -21.59 2.15
C GLY A 112 41.78 -20.64 2.45
N GLN A 113 40.60 -20.87 1.85
CA GLN A 113 39.36 -20.16 2.15
C GLN A 113 38.47 -21.01 3.06
N VAL A 114 37.76 -20.34 3.97
CA VAL A 114 36.80 -20.97 4.88
C VAL A 114 35.40 -20.75 4.29
N ILE A 115 34.73 -21.82 3.89
CA ILE A 115 33.39 -21.80 3.30
C ILE A 115 32.40 -22.32 4.33
N ILE A 116 31.46 -21.48 4.76
CA ILE A 116 30.37 -21.90 5.64
C ILE A 116 29.15 -22.23 4.79
N ARG A 117 28.60 -23.44 4.96
CA ARG A 117 27.38 -23.89 4.27
C ARG A 117 26.28 -24.15 5.29
N ARG A 118 25.07 -23.70 4.97
CA ARG A 118 23.85 -23.93 5.76
C ARG A 118 22.73 -24.34 4.83
N GLU A 119 21.99 -25.37 5.22
CA GLU A 119 20.74 -25.74 4.57
C GLU A 119 19.58 -25.08 5.33
N ASP A 120 18.90 -24.15 4.67
CA ASP A 120 17.67 -23.54 5.17
C ASP A 120 16.49 -24.26 4.56
N THR A 121 15.78 -25.04 5.38
CA THR A 121 14.58 -25.75 4.93
C THR A 121 13.34 -25.06 5.47
N GLU A 122 12.59 -24.44 4.58
CA GLU A 122 11.24 -23.96 4.85
C GLU A 122 10.25 -25.10 4.65
N VAL A 123 9.31 -25.23 5.58
CA VAL A 123 8.31 -26.30 5.59
C VAL A 123 6.94 -25.70 5.86
N TRP A 124 5.98 -26.04 5.00
CA TRP A 124 4.57 -25.79 5.22
C TRP A 124 3.82 -27.13 5.26
N GLU A 125 2.98 -27.32 6.28
CA GLU A 125 2.22 -28.55 6.49
C GLU A 125 0.74 -28.22 6.74
N THR A 126 -0.15 -29.02 6.15
CA THR A 126 -1.60 -28.89 6.33
C THR A 126 -2.27 -30.26 6.30
N ASP A 127 -3.38 -30.40 7.01
CA ASP A 127 -4.25 -31.56 6.89
C ASP A 127 -5.06 -31.50 5.59
N ILE A 128 -5.27 -32.67 4.98
CA ILE A 128 -6.10 -32.84 3.80
C ILE A 128 -7.40 -33.53 4.24
N PRO A 129 -8.58 -32.95 3.95
CA PRO A 129 -9.84 -33.61 4.21
C PRO A 129 -9.90 -35.00 3.56
N ALA A 130 -10.45 -35.99 4.26
CA ALA A 130 -10.44 -37.39 3.82
C ALA A 130 -11.13 -37.63 2.45
N ASN A 131 -12.08 -36.76 2.08
CA ASN A 131 -12.79 -36.81 0.80
C ASN A 131 -12.14 -35.96 -0.30
N ALA A 132 -11.08 -35.19 0.01
CA ALA A 132 -10.41 -34.36 -0.97
C ALA A 132 -9.57 -35.21 -1.93
N ARG A 133 -9.76 -34.97 -3.23
CA ARG A 133 -8.97 -35.59 -4.29
C ARG A 133 -7.72 -34.75 -4.52
N LEU A 134 -6.55 -35.38 -4.54
CA LEU A 134 -5.30 -34.68 -4.82
C LEU A 134 -5.12 -34.43 -6.31
N ARG A 135 -4.54 -33.28 -6.64
CA ARG A 135 -4.07 -32.92 -7.97
C ARG A 135 -2.57 -33.19 -8.15
N VAL A 136 -1.86 -33.41 -7.05
CA VAL A 136 -0.41 -33.61 -6.97
C VAL A 136 -0.07 -34.97 -6.37
N GLN A 137 1.14 -35.44 -6.63
CA GLN A 137 1.75 -36.66 -6.10
C GLN A 137 2.96 -36.32 -5.22
N LYS A 138 3.40 -37.30 -4.43
CA LYS A 138 4.61 -37.17 -3.63
C LYS A 138 5.82 -37.03 -4.57
N GLY A 139 6.65 -36.01 -4.32
CA GLY A 139 7.82 -35.67 -5.12
C GLY A 139 7.56 -34.64 -6.21
N ASP A 140 6.30 -34.21 -6.41
CA ASP A 140 5.98 -33.15 -7.36
C ASP A 140 6.53 -31.80 -6.86
N GLU A 141 7.05 -31.00 -7.78
CA GLU A 141 7.44 -29.61 -7.53
C GLU A 141 6.22 -28.71 -7.75
N VAL A 142 5.96 -27.81 -6.80
CA VAL A 142 4.79 -26.92 -6.81
C VAL A 142 5.21 -25.48 -6.51
N HIS A 143 4.42 -24.55 -7.02
CA HIS A 143 4.59 -23.12 -6.76
C HIS A 143 3.61 -22.59 -5.69
N ALA A 144 3.98 -21.49 -5.04
CA ALA A 144 3.11 -20.78 -4.11
C ALA A 144 1.79 -20.36 -4.79
N GLY A 145 0.67 -20.73 -4.17
CA GLY A 145 -0.69 -20.56 -4.66
C GLY A 145 -1.16 -21.60 -5.68
N GLU A 146 -0.33 -22.61 -6.00
CA GLU A 146 -0.73 -23.75 -6.81
C GLU A 146 -1.77 -24.62 -6.09
N GLN A 147 -2.71 -25.18 -6.86
CA GLN A 147 -3.82 -25.94 -6.32
C GLN A 147 -3.44 -27.41 -6.11
N LEU A 148 -3.47 -27.86 -4.85
CA LEU A 148 -3.00 -29.19 -4.45
C LEU A 148 -4.14 -30.22 -4.38
N THR A 149 -5.37 -29.78 -4.10
CA THR A 149 -6.58 -30.63 -4.12
C THR A 149 -7.60 -30.15 -5.16
N GLU A 150 -8.49 -31.01 -5.62
CA GLU A 150 -9.68 -30.58 -6.37
C GLU A 150 -10.53 -29.60 -5.52
N GLY A 151 -11.28 -28.73 -6.20
CA GLY A 151 -12.11 -27.71 -5.56
C GLY A 151 -11.90 -26.30 -6.09
N SER A 152 -12.44 -25.33 -5.37
CA SER A 152 -12.31 -23.90 -5.68
C SER A 152 -11.27 -23.23 -4.77
N LYS A 153 -10.37 -22.42 -5.35
CA LYS A 153 -9.45 -21.61 -4.54
C LYS A 153 -10.21 -20.51 -3.80
N ASN A 154 -9.72 -20.16 -2.61
CA ASN A 154 -10.25 -19.05 -1.83
C ASN A 154 -9.54 -17.74 -2.21
N PRO A 155 -10.26 -16.69 -2.66
CA PRO A 155 -9.65 -15.42 -3.03
C PRO A 155 -8.85 -14.76 -1.89
N LYS A 156 -9.22 -15.01 -0.63
CA LYS A 156 -8.49 -14.46 0.53
C LYS A 156 -7.10 -15.08 0.67
N GLU A 157 -6.99 -16.39 0.45
CA GLU A 157 -5.70 -17.08 0.48
C GLU A 157 -4.84 -16.70 -0.72
N ILE A 158 -5.45 -16.57 -1.92
CA ILE A 158 -4.73 -16.07 -3.10
C ILE A 158 -4.17 -14.67 -2.84
N LEU A 159 -4.97 -13.76 -2.26
CA LEU A 159 -4.49 -12.43 -1.92
C LEU A 159 -3.33 -12.45 -0.93
N ARG A 160 -3.40 -13.32 0.09
CA ARG A 160 -2.35 -13.46 1.11
C ARG A 160 -1.04 -13.99 0.53
N ILE A 161 -1.12 -14.99 -0.35
CA ILE A 161 0.04 -15.74 -0.85
C ILE A 161 0.63 -15.09 -2.12
N GLN A 162 -0.22 -14.80 -3.10
CA GLN A 162 0.19 -14.35 -4.44
C GLN A 162 -0.04 -12.85 -4.67
N GLY A 163 -0.68 -12.16 -3.73
CA GLY A 163 -0.92 -10.73 -3.81
C GLY A 163 -2.14 -10.33 -4.65
N ARG A 164 -2.29 -9.02 -4.82
CA ARG A 164 -3.52 -8.39 -5.34
C ARG A 164 -3.80 -8.72 -6.80
N GLU A 165 -2.77 -8.69 -7.63
CA GLU A 165 -2.90 -8.92 -9.08
C GLU A 165 -3.38 -10.34 -9.37
N ALA A 166 -2.76 -11.35 -8.74
CA ALA A 166 -3.18 -12.74 -8.84
C ALA A 166 -4.63 -12.93 -8.36
N CYS A 167 -5.02 -12.27 -7.26
CA CYS A 167 -6.40 -12.31 -6.77
C CYS A 167 -7.39 -11.68 -7.78
N GLN A 168 -7.02 -10.57 -8.43
CA GLN A 168 -7.86 -9.91 -9.44
C GLN A 168 -8.04 -10.79 -10.67
N LEU A 169 -6.95 -11.33 -11.21
CA LEU A 169 -6.96 -12.23 -12.37
C LEU A 169 -7.81 -13.47 -12.08
N TYR A 170 -7.60 -14.10 -10.91
CA TYR A 170 -8.40 -15.25 -10.49
C TYR A 170 -9.91 -14.92 -10.46
N LEU A 171 -10.30 -13.83 -9.79
CA LEU A 171 -11.71 -13.44 -9.70
C LEU A 171 -12.29 -13.10 -11.08
N LEU A 172 -11.52 -12.41 -11.93
CA LEU A 172 -11.93 -12.07 -13.30
C LEU A 172 -12.19 -13.32 -14.13
N GLU A 173 -11.24 -14.26 -14.14
CA GLU A 173 -11.34 -15.53 -14.87
C GLU A 173 -12.52 -16.36 -14.39
N GLN A 174 -12.70 -16.49 -13.07
CA GLN A 174 -13.80 -17.25 -12.50
C GLN A 174 -15.16 -16.64 -12.85
N VAL A 175 -15.32 -15.33 -12.74
CA VAL A 175 -16.56 -14.64 -13.12
C VAL A 175 -16.81 -14.81 -14.63
N GLN A 176 -15.79 -14.59 -15.47
CA GLN A 176 -15.90 -14.75 -16.91
C GLN A 176 -16.25 -16.18 -17.33
N GLN A 177 -15.64 -17.19 -16.70
CA GLN A 177 -15.94 -18.59 -16.97
C GLN A 177 -17.43 -18.89 -16.74
N VAL A 178 -18.02 -18.34 -15.66
CA VAL A 178 -19.45 -18.51 -15.38
C VAL A 178 -20.30 -17.83 -16.46
N TYR A 179 -20.03 -16.57 -16.81
CA TYR A 179 -20.79 -15.86 -17.85
C TYR A 179 -20.69 -16.52 -19.22
N ARG A 180 -19.48 -16.93 -19.63
CA ARG A 180 -19.24 -17.65 -20.88
C ARG A 180 -19.96 -19.01 -20.91
N SER A 181 -19.99 -19.74 -19.79
CA SER A 181 -20.72 -21.01 -19.69
C SER A 181 -22.23 -20.86 -19.91
N GLN A 182 -22.78 -19.68 -19.61
CA GLN A 182 -24.18 -19.30 -19.83
C GLN A 182 -24.41 -18.63 -21.19
N GLY A 183 -23.39 -18.57 -22.06
CA GLY A 183 -23.47 -17.94 -23.38
C GLY A 183 -23.55 -16.41 -23.35
N VAL A 184 -23.22 -15.77 -22.24
CA VAL A 184 -23.23 -14.31 -22.09
C VAL A 184 -21.82 -13.76 -22.26
N SER A 185 -21.64 -12.85 -23.22
CA SER A 185 -20.37 -12.15 -23.44
C SER A 185 -20.37 -10.81 -22.69
N ILE A 186 -19.39 -10.62 -21.80
CA ILE A 186 -19.14 -9.38 -21.07
C ILE A 186 -17.67 -9.04 -21.22
N HIS A 187 -17.36 -7.75 -21.46
CA HIS A 187 -15.98 -7.28 -21.55
C HIS A 187 -15.34 -7.19 -20.15
N ASP A 188 -14.09 -7.62 -20.04
CA ASP A 188 -13.32 -7.69 -18.80
C ASP A 188 -13.30 -6.40 -17.99
N LYS A 189 -13.15 -5.24 -18.66
CA LYS A 189 -13.23 -3.90 -18.04
C LYS A 189 -14.39 -3.68 -17.08
N HIS A 190 -15.55 -4.28 -17.33
CA HIS A 190 -16.71 -4.12 -16.45
C HIS A 190 -16.52 -4.86 -15.13
N ILE A 191 -15.93 -6.05 -15.19
CA ILE A 191 -15.63 -6.88 -14.02
C ILE A 191 -14.47 -6.26 -13.25
N GLU A 192 -13.41 -5.83 -13.95
CA GLU A 192 -12.25 -5.16 -13.35
C GLU A 192 -12.65 -3.91 -12.56
N VAL A 193 -13.58 -3.09 -13.07
CA VAL A 193 -14.08 -1.91 -12.34
C VAL A 193 -14.72 -2.31 -11.00
N VAL A 194 -15.43 -3.44 -10.95
CA VAL A 194 -16.01 -3.97 -9.71
C VAL A 194 -14.91 -4.52 -8.80
N LEU A 195 -14.01 -5.35 -9.33
CA LEU A 195 -12.90 -5.94 -8.56
C LEU A 195 -11.97 -4.89 -7.96
N ARG A 196 -11.76 -3.76 -8.66
CA ARG A 196 -11.03 -2.60 -8.14
C ARG A 196 -11.68 -2.05 -6.86
N GLN A 197 -13.00 -2.06 -6.75
CA GLN A 197 -13.69 -1.61 -5.53
C GLN A 197 -13.58 -2.64 -4.40
N LEU A 198 -13.56 -3.94 -4.70
CA LEU A 198 -13.43 -4.99 -3.70
C LEU A 198 -12.04 -5.02 -3.03
N LEU A 199 -11.00 -4.55 -3.73
CA LEU A 199 -9.60 -4.54 -3.29
C LEU A 199 -9.07 -3.13 -2.97
N ARG A 200 -9.96 -2.18 -2.71
CA ARG A 200 -9.63 -0.77 -2.47
C ARG A 200 -9.05 -0.50 -1.07
N ARG A 201 -9.34 -1.36 -0.10
CA ARG A 201 -9.04 -1.16 1.32
C ARG A 201 -7.86 -2.01 1.80
N VAL A 202 -7.15 -1.52 2.81
CA VAL A 202 -6.11 -2.24 3.56
C VAL A 202 -6.47 -2.27 5.05
N MET A 203 -6.06 -3.32 5.75
CA MET A 203 -6.23 -3.44 7.20
C MET A 203 -4.91 -3.14 7.91
N ILE A 204 -4.93 -2.19 8.83
CA ILE A 204 -3.74 -1.77 9.57
C ILE A 204 -3.31 -2.88 10.54
N ARG A 205 -2.03 -3.28 10.46
CA ARG A 205 -1.40 -4.25 11.35
C ARG A 205 -0.52 -3.59 12.39
N ALA A 206 0.26 -2.60 11.98
CA ALA A 206 1.08 -1.78 12.86
C ALA A 206 0.90 -0.31 12.50
N THR A 207 0.77 0.55 13.50
CA THR A 207 0.51 1.98 13.30
C THR A 207 1.78 2.76 12.94
N GLY A 208 2.95 2.29 13.37
CA GLY A 208 4.16 3.10 13.29
C GLY A 208 3.95 4.41 14.06
N ASP A 209 4.33 5.53 13.45
CA ASP A 209 4.14 6.88 13.98
C ASP A 209 2.96 7.61 13.29
N THR A 210 2.05 6.88 12.60
CA THR A 210 0.82 7.44 12.02
C THR A 210 -0.33 7.49 13.05
N GLU A 211 -1.42 8.18 12.70
CA GLU A 211 -2.64 8.24 13.52
C GLU A 211 -3.59 7.05 13.33
N PHE A 212 -3.22 6.06 12.53
CA PHE A 212 -4.07 4.90 12.27
C PHE A 212 -4.25 4.03 13.52
N LEU A 213 -5.35 3.29 13.58
CA LEU A 213 -5.60 2.32 14.64
C LEU A 213 -5.36 0.87 14.16
N PRO A 214 -4.82 -0.02 15.01
CA PRO A 214 -4.69 -1.44 14.67
C PRO A 214 -6.05 -2.06 14.34
N GLY A 215 -6.14 -2.78 13.21
CA GLY A 215 -7.36 -3.41 12.72
C GLY A 215 -8.31 -2.47 11.95
N GLU A 216 -7.99 -1.18 11.86
CA GLU A 216 -8.76 -0.22 11.05
C GLU A 216 -8.68 -0.55 9.56
N LEU A 217 -9.79 -0.34 8.84
CA LEU A 217 -9.87 -0.48 7.39
C LEU A 217 -9.78 0.89 6.73
N VAL A 218 -8.65 1.16 6.08
CA VAL A 218 -8.35 2.45 5.46
C VAL A 218 -8.32 2.30 3.94
N ASP A 219 -8.60 3.39 3.21
CA ASP A 219 -8.38 3.40 1.77
C ASP A 219 -6.90 3.23 1.47
N ARG A 220 -6.55 2.39 0.49
CA ARG A 220 -5.15 2.11 0.18
C ARG A 220 -4.37 3.35 -0.26
N PHE A 221 -4.99 4.24 -1.04
CA PHE A 221 -4.32 5.44 -1.52
C PHE A 221 -4.10 6.43 -0.38
N GLU A 222 -5.09 6.60 0.50
CA GLU A 222 -4.94 7.38 1.73
C GLU A 222 -3.84 6.82 2.64
N PHE A 223 -3.79 5.49 2.80
CA PHE A 223 -2.73 4.83 3.55
C PHE A 223 -1.34 5.09 2.95
N GLU A 224 -1.20 4.98 1.63
CA GLU A 224 0.05 5.28 0.92
C GLU A 224 0.46 6.75 1.09
N ASP A 225 -0.47 7.68 0.93
CA ASP A 225 -0.23 9.12 1.07
C ASP A 225 0.23 9.50 2.50
N VAL A 226 -0.46 8.99 3.53
CA VAL A 226 -0.11 9.24 4.94
C VAL A 226 1.25 8.64 5.29
N ASN A 227 1.54 7.42 4.83
CA ASN A 227 2.84 6.80 5.06
C ASN A 227 3.97 7.57 4.39
N ASN A 228 3.77 8.01 3.14
CA ASN A 228 4.75 8.81 2.42
C ASN A 228 5.05 10.12 3.16
N ALA A 229 4.02 10.77 3.72
CA ALA A 229 4.19 11.97 4.52
C ALA A 229 5.00 11.73 5.82
N VAL A 230 4.74 10.62 6.52
CA VAL A 230 5.49 10.27 7.75
C VAL A 230 6.94 9.92 7.44
N VAL A 231 7.19 9.19 6.36
CA VAL A 231 8.56 8.86 5.91
C VAL A 231 9.33 10.12 5.52
N ALA A 232 8.69 11.08 4.85
CA ALA A 232 9.30 12.37 4.52
C ALA A 232 9.72 13.17 5.78
N GLN A 233 9.04 12.95 6.91
CA GLN A 233 9.37 13.54 8.21
C GLN A 233 10.39 12.70 9.01
N GLY A 234 10.90 11.60 8.45
CA GLY A 234 11.84 10.68 9.11
C GLY A 234 11.21 9.74 10.14
N GLY A 235 9.87 9.62 10.16
CA GLY A 235 9.14 8.74 11.06
C GLY A 235 9.03 7.30 10.54
N ARG A 236 8.53 6.40 11.38
CA ARG A 236 8.27 5.00 11.03
C ARG A 236 6.88 4.87 10.38
N PRO A 237 6.78 4.34 9.14
CA PRO A 237 5.50 4.16 8.47
C PRO A 237 4.66 3.06 9.13
N ALA A 238 3.34 3.16 8.95
CA ALA A 238 2.41 2.10 9.31
C ALA A 238 2.57 0.88 8.38
N LYS A 239 2.28 -0.31 8.92
CA LYS A 239 2.19 -1.56 8.14
C LYS A 239 0.73 -1.99 8.04
N ALA A 240 0.33 -2.40 6.84
CA ALA A 240 -1.02 -2.87 6.57
C ALA A 240 -0.99 -4.11 5.68
N GLU A 241 -2.05 -4.90 5.75
CA GLU A 241 -2.29 -6.02 4.86
C GLU A 241 -3.44 -5.71 3.91
N ALA A 242 -3.31 -6.13 2.65
CA ALA A 242 -4.38 -5.99 1.68
C ALA A 242 -5.58 -6.86 2.10
N VAL A 243 -6.79 -6.33 1.93
CA VAL A 243 -8.02 -7.07 2.23
C VAL A 243 -8.95 -7.02 1.03
N VAL A 244 -9.44 -8.19 0.65
CA VAL A 244 -10.53 -8.33 -0.32
C VAL A 244 -11.88 -8.35 0.44
N LEU A 245 -12.75 -7.40 0.10
CA LEU A 245 -14.09 -7.27 0.69
C LEU A 245 -15.15 -7.75 -0.29
N GLY A 246 -16.20 -8.40 0.21
CA GLY A 246 -17.41 -8.66 -0.57
C GLY A 246 -18.16 -7.37 -0.91
N LEU A 247 -18.94 -7.37 -1.98
CA LEU A 247 -19.65 -6.20 -2.50
C LEU A 247 -20.49 -5.48 -1.42
N THR A 248 -21.23 -6.24 -0.60
CA THR A 248 -22.03 -5.68 0.51
C THR A 248 -21.15 -4.97 1.52
N LYS A 249 -20.02 -5.57 1.91
CA LYS A 249 -19.09 -4.97 2.90
C LYS A 249 -18.34 -3.78 2.30
N ALA A 250 -17.94 -3.84 1.04
CA ALA A 250 -17.33 -2.72 0.33
C ALA A 250 -18.28 -1.51 0.24
N ALA A 251 -19.57 -1.75 -0.02
CA ALA A 251 -20.58 -0.69 -0.10
C ALA A 251 -20.85 0.01 1.26
N LEU A 252 -20.72 -0.72 2.37
CA LEU A 252 -20.84 -0.17 3.73
C LEU A 252 -19.61 0.64 4.15
N ASN A 253 -18.42 0.27 3.63
CA ASN A 253 -17.16 0.95 3.92
C ASN A 253 -16.85 2.02 2.85
N THR A 254 -17.84 2.82 2.49
CA THR A 254 -17.65 4.03 1.66
C THR A 254 -17.28 5.22 2.55
N GLU A 255 -16.59 6.22 2.00
CA GLU A 255 -16.19 7.44 2.72
C GLU A 255 -17.39 8.31 3.11
N SER A 256 -18.44 8.33 2.28
CA SER A 256 -19.65 9.10 2.58
C SER A 256 -20.57 8.37 3.55
N PHE A 257 -20.79 8.97 4.73
CA PHE A 257 -21.76 8.46 5.68
C PHE A 257 -23.21 8.56 5.15
N LEU A 258 -23.53 9.53 4.28
CA LEU A 258 -24.85 9.62 3.64
C LEU A 258 -25.10 8.45 2.68
N ALA A 259 -24.10 8.11 1.87
CA ALA A 259 -24.18 6.97 0.97
C ALA A 259 -24.22 5.64 1.74
N ALA A 260 -23.40 5.49 2.79
CA ALA A 260 -23.39 4.31 3.64
C ALA A 260 -24.75 4.12 4.35
N ALA A 261 -25.28 5.17 4.98
CA ALA A 261 -26.57 5.13 5.67
C ALA A 261 -27.73 4.81 4.72
N SER A 262 -27.66 5.23 3.45
CA SER A 262 -28.70 4.91 2.46
C SER A 262 -28.79 3.41 2.09
N PHE A 263 -27.75 2.63 2.37
CA PHE A 263 -27.68 1.22 2.01
C PHE A 263 -28.23 0.32 3.11
N GLN A 264 -27.57 0.26 4.28
CA GLN A 264 -27.98 -0.50 5.45
C GLN A 264 -27.46 0.17 6.74
N GLU A 265 -27.90 -0.32 7.90
CA GLU A 265 -27.36 0.07 9.23
C GLU A 265 -27.39 1.58 9.54
N THR A 266 -28.43 2.27 9.07
CA THR A 266 -28.64 3.73 9.19
C THR A 266 -28.27 4.30 10.57
N THR A 267 -28.82 3.73 11.64
CA THR A 267 -28.61 4.21 13.01
C THR A 267 -27.15 4.13 13.44
N ARG A 268 -26.46 3.02 13.11
CA ARG A 268 -25.05 2.83 13.48
C ARG A 268 -24.17 3.84 12.76
N VAL A 269 -24.34 3.97 11.44
CA VAL A 269 -23.57 4.88 10.59
C VAL A 269 -23.73 6.34 11.02
N LEU A 270 -24.97 6.79 11.22
CA LEU A 270 -25.22 8.19 11.62
C LEU A 270 -24.71 8.50 13.04
N THR A 271 -24.78 7.54 13.96
CA THR A 271 -24.26 7.70 15.31
C THR A 271 -22.73 7.85 15.29
N GLU A 272 -22.04 7.00 14.54
CA GLU A 272 -20.58 7.04 14.39
C GLU A 272 -20.12 8.35 13.73
N ALA A 273 -20.80 8.77 12.66
CA ALA A 273 -20.53 10.04 11.99
C ALA A 273 -20.75 11.25 12.91
N ALA A 274 -21.81 11.24 13.72
CA ALA A 274 -22.11 12.30 14.67
C ALA A 274 -21.07 12.38 15.81
N ILE A 275 -20.63 11.23 16.35
CA ILE A 275 -19.59 11.17 17.38
C ILE A 275 -18.26 11.73 16.85
N ARG A 276 -17.90 11.40 15.61
CA ARG A 276 -16.67 11.85 14.96
C ARG A 276 -16.75 13.27 14.38
N GLY A 277 -17.93 13.86 14.32
CA GLY A 277 -18.14 15.16 13.65
C GLY A 277 -17.81 15.13 12.15
N GLN A 278 -18.03 13.98 11.50
CA GLN A 278 -17.68 13.79 10.09
C GLN A 278 -18.42 14.77 9.18
N ARG A 279 -17.72 15.22 8.12
CA ARG A 279 -18.29 16.05 7.05
C ARG A 279 -18.33 15.24 5.76
N ASP A 280 -19.42 15.40 5.00
CA ASP A 280 -19.59 14.73 3.72
C ASP A 280 -19.28 15.70 2.57
N ASP A 281 -18.27 15.36 1.78
CA ASP A 281 -17.80 16.17 0.65
C ASP A 281 -18.70 16.05 -0.60
N LEU A 282 -19.71 15.17 -0.59
CA LEU A 282 -20.64 14.97 -1.70
C LEU A 282 -19.92 14.65 -3.04
N ARG A 283 -18.90 13.79 -2.98
CA ARG A 283 -18.13 13.36 -4.17
C ARG A 283 -18.83 12.24 -4.94
N GLY A 284 -19.75 11.52 -4.30
CA GLY A 284 -20.47 10.39 -4.86
C GLY A 284 -21.72 10.76 -5.63
N LEU A 285 -22.27 9.80 -6.37
CA LEU A 285 -23.55 9.95 -7.05
C LEU A 285 -24.72 9.96 -6.05
N LYS A 286 -24.70 9.03 -5.08
CA LYS A 286 -25.82 8.78 -4.16
C LYS A 286 -26.08 9.97 -3.25
N GLU A 287 -25.05 10.53 -2.62
CA GLU A 287 -25.23 11.69 -1.74
C GLU A 287 -25.91 12.86 -2.45
N ASN A 288 -25.47 13.14 -3.68
CA ASN A 288 -25.99 14.27 -4.45
C ASN A 288 -27.44 14.05 -4.86
N VAL A 289 -27.81 12.83 -5.23
CA VAL A 289 -29.21 12.50 -5.51
C VAL A 289 -30.07 12.64 -4.25
N ILE A 290 -29.60 12.17 -3.09
CA ILE A 290 -30.33 12.28 -1.81
C ILE A 290 -30.58 13.74 -1.43
N ILE A 291 -29.57 14.59 -1.59
CA ILE A 291 -29.63 16.02 -1.23
C ILE A 291 -30.31 16.88 -2.32
N GLY A 292 -30.50 16.34 -3.53
CA GLY A 292 -31.08 17.07 -4.67
C GLY A 292 -30.09 17.99 -5.40
N LYS A 293 -28.78 17.73 -5.31
CA LYS A 293 -27.74 18.43 -6.06
C LYS A 293 -27.41 17.70 -7.37
N LEU A 294 -26.80 18.42 -8.32
CA LEU A 294 -26.31 17.83 -9.56
C LEU A 294 -25.24 16.76 -9.28
N ILE A 295 -25.38 15.57 -9.87
CA ILE A 295 -24.39 14.50 -9.74
C ILE A 295 -23.06 14.89 -10.40
N PRO A 296 -21.90 14.48 -9.83
CA PRO A 296 -20.57 14.89 -10.30
C PRO A 296 -20.05 14.08 -11.51
N VAL A 297 -20.92 13.71 -12.44
CA VAL A 297 -20.56 12.97 -13.67
C VAL A 297 -21.23 13.59 -14.90
N GLY A 298 -20.68 13.34 -16.09
CA GLY A 298 -21.24 13.81 -17.35
C GLY A 298 -21.40 15.34 -17.40
N THR A 299 -22.62 15.81 -17.67
CA THR A 299 -22.93 17.25 -17.73
C THR A 299 -22.81 17.93 -16.36
N GLY A 300 -23.12 17.22 -15.27
CA GLY A 300 -23.01 17.73 -13.92
C GLY A 300 -21.56 17.98 -13.48
N PHE A 301 -20.61 17.15 -13.94
CA PHE A 301 -19.18 17.37 -13.69
C PHE A 301 -18.71 18.69 -14.31
N ARG A 302 -19.09 18.97 -15.56
CA ARG A 302 -18.72 20.22 -16.26
C ARG A 302 -19.33 21.45 -15.60
N ALA A 303 -20.57 21.36 -15.12
CA ALA A 303 -21.21 22.45 -14.39
C ALA A 303 -20.49 22.73 -13.07
N ARG A 304 -20.17 21.69 -12.28
CA ARG A 304 -19.42 21.83 -11.03
C ARG A 304 -18.03 22.39 -11.23
N ARG A 305 -17.30 21.93 -12.24
CA ARG A 305 -15.95 22.43 -12.52
C ARG A 305 -15.97 23.91 -12.87
N ARG A 306 -16.92 24.36 -13.70
CA ARG A 306 -17.10 25.78 -13.99
C ARG A 306 -17.43 26.60 -12.75
N TRP A 307 -18.39 26.16 -11.95
CA TRP A 307 -18.72 26.83 -10.69
C TRP A 307 -17.54 26.88 -9.71
N ALA A 308 -16.74 25.82 -9.64
CA ALA A 308 -15.54 25.79 -8.81
C ALA A 308 -14.50 26.79 -9.31
N GLN A 309 -14.27 26.85 -10.62
CA GLN A 309 -13.36 27.83 -11.24
C GLN A 309 -13.83 29.27 -11.00
N GLU A 310 -15.09 29.58 -11.29
CA GLU A 310 -15.70 30.90 -11.06
C GLU A 310 -15.59 31.32 -9.59
N LYS A 311 -15.82 30.37 -8.66
CA LYS A 311 -15.68 30.63 -7.23
C LYS A 311 -14.22 30.89 -6.84
N GLN A 312 -13.28 30.12 -7.39
CA GLN A 312 -11.84 30.29 -7.12
C GLN A 312 -11.36 31.66 -7.62
N GLU A 313 -11.77 32.05 -8.82
CA GLU A 313 -11.46 33.36 -9.42
C GLU A 313 -12.07 34.50 -8.59
N ALA A 314 -13.32 34.37 -8.15
CA ALA A 314 -13.95 35.37 -7.29
C ALA A 314 -13.24 35.52 -5.93
N ILE A 315 -12.79 34.40 -5.33
CA ILE A 315 -12.01 34.44 -4.07
C ILE A 315 -10.66 35.10 -4.30
N ALA A 316 -9.95 34.75 -5.39
CA ALA A 316 -8.66 35.34 -5.71
C ALA A 316 -8.77 36.85 -5.96
N LEU A 317 -9.83 37.29 -6.65
CA LEU A 317 -10.10 38.71 -6.86
C LEU A 317 -10.40 39.42 -5.52
N ALA A 318 -11.22 38.83 -4.65
CA ALA A 318 -11.52 39.39 -3.35
C ALA A 318 -10.29 39.45 -2.43
N ALA A 319 -9.39 38.46 -2.48
CA ALA A 319 -8.13 38.48 -1.74
C ALA A 319 -7.22 39.62 -2.21
N ARG A 320 -7.05 39.79 -3.53
CA ARG A 320 -6.28 40.91 -4.09
C ARG A 320 -6.88 42.28 -3.75
N GLN A 321 -8.21 42.39 -3.76
CA GLN A 321 -8.88 43.64 -3.35
C GLN A 321 -8.64 43.94 -1.88
N LYS A 322 -8.66 42.93 -1.02
CA LYS A 322 -8.38 43.09 0.40
C LYS A 322 -6.93 43.47 0.69
N GLU A 323 -5.97 42.89 -0.04
CA GLU A 323 -4.56 43.30 0.02
C GLU A 323 -4.38 44.76 -0.41
N ALA A 324 -5.05 45.20 -1.48
CA ALA A 324 -5.00 46.59 -1.94
C ALA A 324 -5.67 47.57 -0.96
N GLU A 325 -6.80 47.19 -0.34
CA GLU A 325 -7.45 47.99 0.71
C GLU A 325 -6.58 48.10 1.98
N GLU A 326 -5.88 47.02 2.36
CA GLU A 326 -4.94 47.02 3.49
C GLU A 326 -3.69 47.87 3.20
N GLU A 327 -3.21 47.92 1.95
CA GLU A 327 -2.12 48.81 1.52
C GLU A 327 -2.56 50.28 1.52
N GLU A 328 -3.75 50.61 0.99
CA GLU A 328 -4.29 51.99 1.02
C GLU A 328 -4.54 52.47 2.46
N GLU A 329 -5.04 51.61 3.35
CA GLU A 329 -5.23 51.95 4.77
C GLU A 329 -3.89 52.18 5.50
N PHE A 330 -2.82 51.49 5.09
CA PHE A 330 -1.47 51.71 5.61
C PHE A 330 -0.88 53.04 5.10
N GLU A 331 -1.07 53.39 3.82
CA GLU A 331 -0.65 54.68 3.27
C GLU A 331 -1.42 55.85 3.91
N ASP A 332 -2.72 55.71 4.16
CA ASP A 332 -3.54 56.73 4.84
C ASP A 332 -3.11 56.93 6.31
N LEU A 333 -2.67 55.88 7.01
CA LEU A 333 -2.11 55.98 8.37
C LEU A 333 -0.72 56.65 8.38
N GLU A 334 0.15 56.36 7.41
CA GLU A 334 1.43 57.06 7.26
C GLU A 334 1.26 58.55 6.91
N LEU A 335 0.23 58.89 6.13
CA LEU A 335 -0.13 60.29 5.82
C LEU A 335 -0.77 61.02 7.03
N ALA A 336 -1.53 60.32 7.86
CA ALA A 336 -2.12 60.88 9.08
C ALA A 336 -1.06 61.18 10.18
N ASP A 337 0.03 60.39 10.23
CA ASP A 337 1.18 60.66 11.11
C ASP A 337 2.08 61.82 10.61
N LEU A 338 1.82 62.36 9.41
CA LEU A 338 2.54 63.50 8.82
C LEU A 338 1.84 64.86 8.98
N ASP A 339 0.68 64.91 9.65
CA ASP A 339 -0.03 66.17 9.94
C ASP A 339 -0.33 66.33 11.45
N GLU A 340 0.68 66.73 12.22
CA GLU A 340 0.47 67.77 13.24
C GLU A 340 1.67 68.72 13.27
N ALA A 341 1.41 69.96 12.84
CA ALA A 341 2.24 71.09 13.12
C ALA A 341 2.36 71.28 14.64
N ASP A 342 3.41 70.70 15.22
CA ASP A 342 4.13 71.19 16.41
C ASP A 342 5.49 70.45 16.52
N LEU A 343 6.33 70.59 15.50
CA LEU A 343 7.78 70.55 15.71
C LEU A 343 8.28 71.99 15.85
N ASP A 344 8.11 72.52 17.05
CA ASP A 344 8.71 73.80 17.43
C ASP A 344 10.24 73.65 17.41
N MET A 345 10.85 74.05 16.29
CA MET A 345 12.30 74.10 16.06
C MET A 345 12.95 75.26 16.82
N THR A 346 12.65 75.41 18.12
CA THR A 346 13.30 76.39 18.99
C THR A 346 13.57 75.85 20.40
N ASP A 347 14.46 74.86 20.50
CA ASP A 347 15.48 74.86 21.57
C ASP A 347 16.66 73.95 21.20
N LEU A 348 17.43 74.39 20.19
CA LEU A 348 18.73 73.80 19.86
C LEU A 348 19.82 74.35 20.80
N SER A 349 19.59 74.32 22.12
CA SER A 349 20.63 74.59 23.12
C SER A 349 20.22 74.13 24.52
N GLY A 350 20.21 72.83 24.76
CA GLY A 350 20.29 72.30 26.12
C GLY A 350 19.48 71.04 26.32
N LEU A 351 20.06 69.88 26.02
CA LEU A 351 19.86 68.64 26.77
C LEU A 351 20.84 67.55 26.29
N ALA A 352 22.14 67.87 26.43
CA ALA A 352 23.18 66.87 26.60
C ALA A 352 23.12 66.21 28.01
N GLU A 353 21.92 66.01 28.58
CA GLU A 353 21.79 65.67 30.01
C GLU A 353 20.52 64.86 30.35
N MET A 354 20.21 63.80 29.60
CA MET A 354 19.44 62.66 30.12
C MET A 354 19.91 61.37 29.44
N GLY A 355 20.91 60.72 30.05
CA GLY A 355 21.53 59.49 29.57
C GLY A 355 20.61 58.27 29.58
N LEU A 356 19.74 58.15 28.59
CA LEU A 356 19.06 56.91 28.22
C LEU A 356 19.08 56.79 26.69
N GLY A 357 20.06 56.06 26.17
CA GLY A 357 20.09 55.67 24.76
C GLY A 357 19.10 54.52 24.52
N PRO A 358 18.45 54.44 23.33
CA PRO A 358 17.88 53.19 22.89
C PRO A 358 19.03 52.25 22.57
N LEU A 359 19.16 51.22 23.41
CA LEU A 359 19.92 50.01 23.14
C LEU A 359 19.60 49.51 21.72
N GLY A 360 20.65 49.27 20.94
CA GLY A 360 20.54 48.48 19.73
C GLY A 360 20.33 47.00 20.00
N MET A 361 19.65 46.33 19.06
CA MET A 361 20.11 45.07 18.50
C MET A 361 19.93 45.19 16.98
N LEU A 362 20.98 45.54 16.24
CA LEU A 362 22.02 44.64 15.72
C LEU A 362 21.47 43.70 14.63
N SER A 363 21.57 44.19 13.40
CA SER A 363 22.01 43.36 12.29
C SER A 363 23.46 42.93 12.55
N SER A 364 23.69 41.61 12.57
CA SER A 364 25.02 41.06 12.35
C SER A 364 24.90 39.72 11.62
N PHE A 365 25.35 39.76 10.36
CA PHE A 365 26.11 38.71 9.69
C PHE A 365 25.41 37.40 9.29
N THR A 366 25.12 37.34 7.99
CA THR A 366 25.59 36.34 7.00
C THR A 366 25.51 34.85 7.36
N SER A 367 24.65 34.13 6.63
CA SER A 367 25.01 33.05 5.68
C SER A 367 23.69 32.42 5.22
N GLY A 368 23.22 32.61 3.99
CA GLY A 368 23.89 32.19 2.77
C GLY A 368 23.30 30.83 2.39
N LEU A 369 22.52 30.81 1.30
CA LEU A 369 22.44 29.78 0.25
C LEU A 369 21.17 30.02 -0.59
N ASP A 370 21.37 30.80 -1.64
CA ASP A 370 20.91 30.61 -3.03
C ASP A 370 19.51 29.98 -3.24
N GLU A 371 18.53 30.85 -3.44
CA GLU A 371 17.40 30.56 -4.33
C GLU A 371 17.87 30.79 -5.77
N ASP A 372 18.50 29.77 -6.35
CA ASP A 372 18.62 29.69 -7.81
C ASP A 372 17.23 29.47 -8.40
N GLU A 373 16.90 30.34 -9.35
CA GLU A 373 15.85 30.19 -10.35
C GLU A 373 15.86 28.76 -10.92
N ILE A 374 14.79 28.00 -10.66
CA ILE A 374 14.42 26.90 -11.55
C ILE A 374 13.38 27.48 -12.51
N ASP A 375 13.89 28.01 -13.63
CA ASP A 375 13.14 28.19 -14.86
C ASP A 375 12.65 26.81 -15.31
N ILE A 376 11.37 26.53 -15.09
CA ILE A 376 10.71 25.35 -15.67
C ILE A 376 10.37 25.70 -17.12
N ASP A 377 11.30 25.38 -18.01
CA ASP A 377 11.11 25.48 -19.46
C ASP A 377 10.03 24.47 -19.92
N PHE A 378 8.86 25.00 -20.31
CA PHE A 378 7.65 24.23 -20.58
C PHE A 378 7.52 23.82 -22.06
N ASP A 379 8.64 23.66 -22.79
CA ASP A 379 8.65 23.37 -24.23
C ASP A 379 9.39 22.08 -24.65
N ALA A 380 9.66 21.15 -23.70
CA ALA A 380 10.34 19.87 -23.99
C ALA A 380 9.40 18.63 -24.05
N LEU A 381 8.12 18.80 -24.39
CA LEU A 381 7.18 17.68 -24.61
C LEU A 381 6.45 17.78 -25.95
N LYS A 382 7.21 18.04 -27.01
CA LYS A 382 6.82 17.69 -28.37
C LYS A 382 8.00 17.03 -29.08
N ASP A 383 7.65 15.99 -29.83
CA ASP A 383 8.47 15.23 -30.77
C ASP A 383 9.18 14.01 -30.16
N GLU A 384 8.43 12.91 -30.07
CA GLU A 384 8.90 11.57 -30.44
C GLU A 384 7.67 10.78 -30.94
N GLU A 385 7.32 11.01 -32.21
CA GLU A 385 6.59 10.07 -33.05
C GLU A 385 7.60 9.08 -33.67
N ASP A 386 7.16 7.83 -33.79
CA ASP A 386 7.61 6.77 -34.70
C ASP A 386 8.97 6.07 -34.47
N GLU A 387 8.94 4.93 -33.79
CA GLU A 387 9.74 3.75 -34.19
C GLU A 387 8.86 2.49 -34.28
N GLU A 388 8.54 2.11 -35.52
CA GLU A 388 8.05 0.79 -35.89
C GLU A 388 9.13 -0.27 -35.57
N ILE A 389 8.80 -1.25 -34.73
CA ILE A 389 9.58 -2.48 -34.63
C ILE A 389 9.06 -3.44 -35.71
N ASP A 390 9.89 -3.58 -36.74
CA ASP A 390 9.79 -4.60 -37.79
C ASP A 390 10.07 -5.98 -37.16
N VAL A 391 9.06 -6.85 -37.10
CA VAL A 391 9.24 -8.25 -36.69
C VAL A 391 9.31 -9.10 -37.94
N ASP A 392 10.54 -9.42 -38.33
CA ASP A 392 10.85 -10.35 -39.42
C ASP A 392 10.38 -11.77 -39.02
N LEU A 393 9.38 -12.27 -39.74
CA LEU A 393 8.92 -13.66 -39.69
C LEU A 393 9.73 -14.47 -40.72
N GLY A 394 10.82 -15.08 -40.24
CA GLY A 394 11.55 -16.15 -40.92
C GLY A 394 11.35 -17.50 -40.24
#